data_AF-A0AAU5N281-F1
#
_entry.id   AF-A0AAU5N281-F1
#
_cell.length_a   1.000
_cell.length_b   1.000
_cell.length_c   1.000
_cell.angle_alpha   90.00
_cell.angle_beta   90.00
_cell.angle_gamma   90.00
#
_symmetry.space_group_name_H-M   'P 1'
#
loop_
_entity.id
_entity.type
_entity.pdbx_description
1 polymer ?
#
loop_
_entity_poly.entity_id
_entity_poly.type
_entity_poly.pdbx_seq_one_letter_code
_entity_poly.pdbx_strand_id
1 'polypeptide(L)'
;MRRTSGLRILAPEAATAPVGVTPAMTQGLDRSARRGTPAEAARAHLKAHQDTYKVPVSDLKTVRTTEEGTQSSVRFQQKHDGVPVFGAEYAVQTQAAGGGQQVTSATGTLYTDLTVPTTANVSEATARQRMFTLDGSP
;
A
#
# COMPACT_ATOMS: atom_id res chain seq x y z
N MET A 1 27.87 46.82 -28.55
CA MET A 1 26.71 46.02 -28.09
C MET A 1 26.55 44.78 -28.96
N ARG A 2 26.99 43.60 -28.50
CA ARG A 2 26.51 42.29 -28.98
C ARG A 2 26.54 41.34 -27.77
N ARG A 3 25.36 40.87 -27.36
CA ARG A 3 25.17 39.90 -26.28
C ARG A 3 25.32 38.50 -26.86
N THR A 4 26.28 37.71 -26.38
CA THR A 4 26.34 36.27 -26.61
C THR A 4 26.03 35.58 -25.30
N SER A 5 24.75 35.24 -25.12
CA SER A 5 24.28 34.36 -24.05
C SER A 5 24.82 32.95 -24.28
N GLY A 6 25.67 32.50 -23.37
CA GLY A 6 26.06 31.09 -23.26
C GLY A 6 24.87 30.25 -22.82
N LEU A 7 24.60 29.23 -23.61
CA LEU A 7 23.56 28.22 -23.47
C LEU A 7 23.73 27.46 -22.14
N ARG A 8 22.82 27.68 -21.17
CA ARG A 8 22.71 26.84 -19.98
C ARG A 8 21.86 25.63 -20.34
N ILE A 9 22.50 24.48 -20.49
CA ILE A 9 21.82 23.18 -20.58
C ILE A 9 21.15 22.95 -19.22
N LEU A 10 19.83 23.13 -19.15
CA LEU A 10 19.01 22.64 -18.06
C LEU A 10 18.71 21.18 -18.36
N ALA A 11 19.33 20.26 -17.63
CA ALA A 11 18.86 18.89 -17.55
C ALA A 11 17.38 18.91 -17.10
N PRO A 12 16.49 18.08 -17.66
CA PRO A 12 15.15 17.98 -17.12
C PRO A 12 15.27 17.30 -15.76
N GLU A 13 15.04 18.07 -14.69
CA GLU A 13 14.68 17.54 -13.39
C GLU A 13 13.43 16.71 -13.61
N ALA A 14 13.59 15.38 -13.57
CA ALA A 14 12.47 14.46 -13.66
C ALA A 14 11.57 14.75 -12.45
N ALA A 15 10.54 15.57 -12.68
CA ALA A 15 9.51 15.80 -11.70
C ALA A 15 8.85 14.44 -11.43
N THR A 16 9.21 13.83 -10.30
CA THR A 16 8.57 12.62 -9.82
C THR A 16 7.11 12.98 -9.61
N ALA A 17 6.22 12.49 -10.46
CA ALA A 17 4.79 12.67 -10.29
C ALA A 17 4.42 12.23 -8.86
N PRO A 18 3.53 12.94 -8.16
CA PRO A 18 3.12 12.54 -6.83
C PRO A 18 2.56 11.11 -6.89
N VAL A 19 3.05 10.25 -6.00
CA VAL A 19 2.54 8.87 -5.91
C VAL A 19 1.05 8.90 -5.63
N GLY A 20 0.29 8.13 -6.40
CA GLY A 20 -1.13 7.98 -6.16
C GLY A 20 -1.35 7.28 -4.81
N VAL A 21 -2.37 7.71 -4.09
CA VAL A 21 -2.80 7.08 -2.83
C VAL A 21 -4.26 6.69 -2.95
N THR A 22 -4.61 5.54 -2.36
CA THR A 22 -6.02 5.16 -2.24
C THR A 22 -6.80 6.14 -1.38
N PRO A 23 -8.13 6.18 -1.50
CA PRO A 23 -8.97 6.87 -0.52
C PRO A 23 -8.61 6.42 0.90
N ALA A 24 -8.32 7.40 1.77
CA ALA A 24 -7.90 7.14 3.15
C ALA A 24 -8.96 6.38 3.96
N MET A 25 -10.24 6.58 3.61
CA MET A 25 -11.38 5.90 4.19
C MET A 25 -12.47 5.71 3.15
N THR A 26 -13.11 4.55 3.15
CA THR A 26 -14.31 4.26 2.37
C THR A 26 -15.37 3.67 3.30
N GLN A 27 -16.52 4.35 3.38
CA GLN A 27 -17.71 3.94 4.12
C GLN A 27 -18.91 3.85 3.16
N GLY A 28 -20.03 3.29 3.61
CA GLY A 28 -21.20 3.09 2.74
C GLY A 28 -20.96 2.05 1.65
N LEU A 29 -20.10 1.07 1.94
CA LEU A 29 -19.74 -0.02 1.05
C LEU A 29 -20.93 -0.94 0.80
N ASP A 30 -20.87 -1.66 -0.32
CA ASP A 30 -21.84 -2.71 -0.66
C ASP A 30 -22.08 -3.65 0.54
N ARG A 31 -23.35 -3.71 0.97
CA ARG A 31 -23.80 -4.47 2.14
C ARG A 31 -23.97 -5.97 1.88
N SER A 32 -23.61 -6.45 0.70
CA SER A 32 -23.69 -7.89 0.40
C SER A 32 -22.78 -8.70 1.33
N ALA A 33 -23.37 -9.71 1.97
CA ALA A 33 -22.62 -10.66 2.77
C ALA A 33 -21.83 -11.59 1.85
N ARG A 34 -20.54 -11.73 2.12
CA ARG A 34 -19.62 -12.63 1.40
C ARG A 34 -19.35 -13.86 2.26
N ARG A 35 -19.38 -15.05 1.67
CA ARG A 35 -19.09 -16.30 2.40
C ARG A 35 -17.61 -16.39 2.77
N GLY A 36 -17.31 -17.19 3.78
CA GLY A 36 -15.95 -17.46 4.24
C GLY A 36 -15.54 -16.63 5.45
N THR A 37 -14.26 -16.64 5.73
CA THR A 37 -13.61 -15.90 6.83
C THR A 37 -13.65 -14.38 6.57
N PRO A 38 -13.48 -13.54 7.61
CA PRO A 38 -13.32 -12.09 7.45
C PRO A 38 -12.25 -11.72 6.41
N ALA A 39 -11.12 -12.43 6.41
CA ALA A 39 -10.02 -12.17 5.48
C ALA A 39 -10.37 -12.48 4.02
N GLU A 40 -11.08 -13.58 3.78
CA GLU A 40 -11.56 -13.93 2.43
C GLU A 40 -12.59 -12.92 1.93
N ALA A 41 -13.54 -12.53 2.77
CA ALA A 41 -14.55 -11.53 2.43
C ALA A 41 -13.93 -10.16 2.15
N ALA A 42 -12.97 -9.72 2.97
CA ALA A 42 -12.23 -8.49 2.76
C ALA A 42 -11.45 -8.51 1.44
N ARG A 43 -10.73 -9.61 1.13
CA ARG A 43 -10.03 -9.77 -0.15
C ARG A 43 -10.97 -9.75 -1.34
N ALA A 44 -12.10 -10.44 -1.25
CA ALA A 44 -13.11 -10.45 -2.30
C ALA A 44 -13.69 -9.04 -2.53
N HIS A 45 -13.92 -8.26 -1.47
CA HIS A 45 -14.37 -6.88 -1.57
C HIS A 45 -13.35 -5.98 -2.27
N LEU A 46 -12.08 -6.03 -1.85
CA LEU A 46 -11.00 -5.24 -2.48
C LEU A 46 -10.82 -5.60 -3.96
N LYS A 47 -10.94 -6.88 -4.30
CA LYS A 47 -10.86 -7.37 -5.68
C LYS A 47 -12.04 -6.87 -6.53
N ALA A 48 -13.24 -6.84 -5.98
CA ALA A 48 -14.44 -6.41 -6.69
C ALA A 48 -14.46 -4.89 -6.96
N HIS A 49 -13.74 -4.10 -6.17
CA HIS A 49 -13.68 -2.63 -6.28
C HIS A 49 -12.27 -2.15 -6.65
N GLN A 50 -11.61 -2.86 -7.57
CA GLN A 50 -10.25 -2.54 -8.00
C GLN A 50 -10.14 -1.16 -8.65
N ASP A 51 -11.21 -0.66 -9.25
CA ASP A 51 -11.34 0.70 -9.79
C ASP A 51 -11.14 1.78 -8.71
N THR A 52 -11.58 1.50 -7.48
CA THR A 52 -11.50 2.39 -6.32
C THR A 52 -10.17 2.27 -5.61
N TYR A 53 -9.72 1.04 -5.31
CA TYR A 53 -8.50 0.80 -4.53
C TYR A 53 -7.22 0.76 -5.37
N LYS A 54 -7.30 0.55 -6.69
CA LYS A 54 -6.19 0.65 -7.66
C LYS A 54 -4.91 -0.12 -7.28
N VAL A 55 -5.00 -1.10 -6.39
CA VAL A 55 -3.90 -1.98 -5.97
C VAL A 55 -4.35 -3.43 -6.18
N PRO A 56 -3.53 -4.28 -6.82
CA PRO A 56 -3.90 -5.67 -7.03
C PRO A 56 -3.91 -6.42 -5.69
N VAL A 57 -4.92 -7.27 -5.46
CA VAL A 57 -5.04 -8.02 -4.19
C VAL A 57 -3.91 -9.04 -3.97
N SER A 58 -3.18 -9.41 -5.02
CA SER A 58 -1.94 -10.22 -4.94
C SER A 58 -0.85 -9.53 -4.14
N ASP A 59 -0.86 -8.20 -4.14
CA ASP A 59 0.14 -7.36 -3.47
C ASP A 59 -0.23 -7.13 -2.01
N LEU A 60 -1.36 -7.65 -1.54
CA LEU A 60 -1.84 -7.49 -0.18
C LEU A 60 -1.61 -8.75 0.64
N LYS A 61 -0.72 -8.68 1.63
CA LYS A 61 -0.52 -9.74 2.62
C LYS A 61 -1.42 -9.48 3.83
N THR A 62 -2.22 -10.47 4.23
CA THR A 62 -2.94 -10.39 5.52
C THR A 62 -1.92 -10.53 6.64
N VAL A 63 -1.82 -9.54 7.50
CA VAL A 63 -0.88 -9.54 8.63
C VAL A 63 -1.57 -9.79 9.96
N ARG A 64 -2.85 -9.44 10.08
CA ARG A 64 -3.62 -9.65 11.30
C ARG A 64 -5.12 -9.73 10.99
N THR A 65 -5.81 -10.60 11.70
CA THR A 65 -7.26 -10.57 11.85
C THR A 65 -7.57 -10.48 13.34
N THR A 66 -8.44 -9.58 13.74
CA THR A 66 -8.97 -9.51 15.11
C THR A 66 -10.49 -9.58 15.07
N GLU A 67 -11.09 -10.25 16.05
CA GLU A 67 -12.53 -10.46 16.14
C GLU A 67 -13.02 -9.96 17.50
N GLU A 68 -14.14 -9.24 17.49
CA GLU A 68 -14.80 -8.74 18.70
C GLU A 68 -16.32 -8.89 18.52
N GLY A 69 -16.90 -9.89 19.20
CA GLY A 69 -18.31 -10.23 19.04
C GLY A 69 -18.65 -10.62 17.60
N THR A 70 -19.48 -9.80 16.94
CA THR A 70 -19.86 -10.01 15.53
C THR A 70 -19.01 -9.20 14.55
N GLN A 71 -18.12 -8.34 15.05
CA GLN A 71 -17.25 -7.51 14.23
C GLN A 71 -15.87 -8.14 14.08
N SER A 72 -15.22 -7.85 12.96
CA SER A 72 -13.84 -8.27 12.73
C SER A 72 -13.07 -7.18 11.99
N SER A 73 -11.77 -7.09 12.23
CA SER A 73 -10.85 -6.20 11.57
C SER A 73 -9.75 -7.01 10.91
N VAL A 74 -9.60 -6.88 9.60
CA VAL A 74 -8.55 -7.54 8.82
C VAL A 74 -7.55 -6.49 8.38
N ARG A 75 -6.29 -6.63 8.80
CA ARG A 75 -5.21 -5.75 8.39
C ARG A 75 -4.36 -6.39 7.29
N PHE A 76 -4.13 -5.60 6.25
CA PHE A 76 -3.29 -5.92 5.11
C PHE A 76 -2.05 -5.03 5.11
N GLN A 77 -0.91 -5.62 4.76
CA GLN A 77 0.31 -4.91 4.39
C GLN A 77 0.49 -5.00 2.87
N GLN A 78 0.74 -3.85 2.24
CA GLN A 78 1.08 -3.81 0.83
C GLN A 78 2.49 -4.30 0.57
N LYS A 79 2.65 -4.99 -0.55
CA LYS A 79 3.91 -5.36 -1.17
C LYS A 79 3.99 -4.74 -2.56
N HIS A 80 5.20 -4.57 -3.06
CA HIS A 80 5.46 -4.26 -4.45
C HIS A 80 6.56 -5.23 -4.90
N ASP A 81 6.29 -6.04 -5.92
CA ASP A 81 7.18 -7.12 -6.38
C ASP A 81 7.75 -7.99 -5.25
N GLY A 82 6.90 -8.30 -4.26
CA GLY A 82 7.25 -9.11 -3.10
C GLY A 82 7.92 -8.36 -1.93
N VAL A 83 8.36 -7.12 -2.14
CA VAL A 83 8.99 -6.27 -1.11
C VAL A 83 7.93 -5.49 -0.32
N PRO A 84 7.95 -5.51 1.03
CA PRO A 84 7.01 -4.74 1.84
C PRO A 84 7.10 -3.24 1.58
N VAL A 85 5.95 -2.58 1.40
CA VAL A 85 5.88 -1.12 1.31
C VAL A 85 5.63 -0.58 2.71
N PHE A 86 6.63 0.06 3.31
CA PHE A 86 6.51 0.62 4.65
C PHE A 86 5.52 1.79 4.70
N GLY A 87 4.71 1.83 5.76
CA GLY A 87 3.63 2.81 5.91
C GLY A 87 2.37 2.53 5.06
N ALA A 88 2.38 1.47 4.24
CA ALA A 88 1.25 1.06 3.43
C ALA A 88 0.49 -0.11 4.09
N GLU A 89 -0.41 0.26 5.00
CA GLU A 89 -1.31 -0.67 5.67
C GLU A 89 -2.76 -0.27 5.45
N TYR A 90 -3.60 -1.29 5.28
CA TYR A 90 -5.03 -1.11 5.04
C TYR A 90 -5.83 -2.03 5.95
N ALA A 91 -6.82 -1.48 6.65
CA ALA A 91 -7.71 -2.22 7.53
C ALA A 91 -9.11 -2.29 6.91
N VAL A 92 -9.67 -3.50 6.87
CA VAL A 92 -11.04 -3.75 6.43
C VAL A 92 -11.84 -4.25 7.61
N GLN A 93 -12.90 -3.53 7.96
CA GLN A 93 -13.85 -3.96 8.98
C GLN A 93 -14.95 -4.80 8.36
N THR A 94 -15.25 -5.92 8.98
CA THR A 94 -16.37 -6.79 8.62
C THR A 94 -17.32 -6.98 9.80
N GLN A 95 -18.54 -7.37 9.48
CA GLN A 95 -19.56 -7.76 10.44
C GLN A 95 -20.22 -9.05 9.98
N ALA A 96 -20.40 -10.01 10.89
CA ALA A 96 -21.11 -11.25 10.60
C ALA A 96 -22.57 -10.96 10.21
N ALA A 97 -22.98 -11.41 9.03
CA ALA A 97 -24.33 -11.21 8.50
C ALA A 97 -24.71 -12.33 7.52
N GLY A 98 -25.93 -12.86 7.59
CA GLY A 98 -26.45 -13.83 6.62
C GLY A 98 -25.62 -15.12 6.48
N GLY A 99 -24.92 -15.55 7.53
CA GLY A 99 -24.01 -16.70 7.49
C GLY A 99 -22.68 -16.44 6.79
N GLY A 100 -22.32 -15.17 6.56
CA GLY A 100 -21.05 -14.72 6.01
C GLY A 100 -20.58 -13.43 6.68
N GLN A 101 -19.83 -12.64 5.92
CA GLN A 101 -19.16 -11.41 6.38
C GLN A 101 -19.54 -10.26 5.46
N GLN A 102 -20.15 -9.23 6.03
CA GLN A 102 -20.43 -7.96 5.35
C GLN A 102 -19.30 -6.99 5.63
N VAL A 103 -18.74 -6.35 4.59
CA VAL A 103 -17.73 -5.31 4.77
C VAL A 103 -18.42 -3.99 5.16
N THR A 104 -17.97 -3.39 6.26
CA THR A 104 -18.58 -2.17 6.82
C THR A 104 -17.72 -0.93 6.60
N SER A 105 -16.40 -1.08 6.60
CA SER A 105 -15.47 -0.01 6.26
C SER A 105 -14.14 -0.53 5.76
N ALA A 106 -13.42 0.33 5.06
CA ALA A 106 -12.08 0.10 4.55
C ALA A 106 -11.28 1.39 4.74
N THR A 107 -10.16 1.33 5.45
CA THR A 107 -9.42 2.53 5.89
C THR A 107 -7.93 2.26 5.95
N GLY A 108 -7.12 3.25 5.60
CA GLY A 108 -5.66 3.20 5.69
C GLY A 108 -5.02 3.82 4.46
N THR A 109 -3.77 3.43 4.22
CA THR A 109 -2.98 3.95 3.11
C THR A 109 -2.47 2.79 2.25
N LEU A 110 -2.76 2.86 0.96
CA LEU A 110 -2.12 2.07 -0.07
C LEU A 110 -1.59 3.02 -1.13
N TYR A 111 -0.41 2.73 -1.66
CA TYR A 111 0.18 3.49 -2.75
C TYR A 111 -0.17 2.83 -4.08
N THR A 112 -0.70 3.61 -5.01
CA THR A 112 -1.09 3.14 -6.34
C THR A 112 0.03 3.42 -7.33
N ASP A 113 0.04 2.65 -8.42
CA ASP A 113 0.93 2.92 -9.57
C ASP A 113 2.42 2.97 -9.21
N LEU A 114 2.84 2.12 -8.24
CA LEU A 114 4.24 1.97 -7.87
C LEU A 114 5.05 1.44 -9.05
N THR A 115 6.09 2.17 -9.43
CA THR A 115 7.00 1.85 -10.55
C THR A 115 8.46 1.78 -10.10
N VAL A 116 8.71 1.82 -8.79
CA VAL A 116 10.05 1.90 -8.22
C VAL A 116 10.70 0.50 -8.28
N PRO A 117 11.95 0.37 -8.74
CA PRO A 117 12.60 -0.93 -8.79
C PRO A 117 12.85 -1.48 -7.37
N THR A 118 12.57 -2.77 -7.20
CA THR A 118 12.73 -3.49 -5.92
C THR A 118 14.02 -4.30 -5.83
N THR A 119 14.86 -4.23 -6.87
CA THR A 119 16.18 -4.88 -6.89
C THR A 119 17.17 -4.07 -6.05
N ALA A 120 17.79 -4.73 -5.07
CA ALA A 120 18.77 -4.09 -4.20
C ALA A 120 20.08 -3.81 -4.95
N ASN A 121 20.55 -2.56 -4.90
CA ASN A 121 21.85 -2.17 -5.47
C ASN A 121 23.04 -2.48 -4.53
N VAL A 122 22.76 -2.84 -3.29
CA VAL A 122 23.77 -3.19 -2.29
C VAL A 122 23.40 -4.50 -1.62
N SER A 123 24.40 -5.26 -1.18
CA SER A 123 24.17 -6.47 -0.42
C SER A 123 23.61 -6.16 0.97
N GLU A 124 22.91 -7.14 1.57
CA GLU A 124 22.43 -7.04 2.95
C GLU A 124 23.57 -6.80 3.95
N ALA A 125 24.73 -7.44 3.74
CA ALA A 125 25.92 -7.23 4.58
C ALA A 125 26.42 -5.79 4.51
N THR A 126 26.48 -5.21 3.31
CA THR A 126 26.83 -3.80 3.12
C THR A 126 25.80 -2.87 3.77
N ALA A 127 24.50 -3.18 3.65
CA ALA A 127 23.44 -2.40 4.29
C ALA A 127 23.57 -2.41 5.82
N ARG A 128 23.85 -3.58 6.41
CA ARG A 128 24.10 -3.72 7.86
C ARG A 128 25.33 -2.94 8.31
N GLN A 129 26.45 -3.03 7.60
CA GLN A 129 27.66 -2.27 7.93
C GLN A 129 27.39 -0.76 7.95
N ARG A 130 26.59 -0.27 6.98
CA ARG A 130 26.20 1.14 6.89
C ARG A 130 25.33 1.61 8.05
N MET A 131 24.47 0.76 8.61
CA MET A 131 23.69 1.13 9.81
C MET A 131 24.59 1.56 10.97
N PHE A 132 25.72 0.89 11.19
CA PHE A 132 26.61 1.16 12.32
C PHE A 132 27.70 2.21 12.03
N THR A 133 27.97 2.50 10.76
CA THR A 133 28.96 3.53 10.38
C THR A 133 28.37 4.93 10.28
N LEU A 134 27.05 5.08 10.23
CA LEU A 134 26.38 6.38 10.29
C LEU A 134 26.44 7.04 11.69
N ASP A 135 26.65 6.24 12.75
CA ASP A 135 26.77 6.72 14.14
C ASP A 135 28.24 7.03 14.56
N GLY A 136 29.20 6.76 13.68
CA GLY A 136 30.62 7.05 13.91
C GLY A 136 31.12 8.16 13.00
N SER A 137 31.01 9.42 13.44
CA SER A 137 31.89 10.46 12.92
C SER A 137 33.34 10.14 13.31
N PRO A 138 34.32 10.49 12.44
CA PRO A 138 35.74 10.17 12.64
C PRO A 138 36.35 10.74 13.93
#